data_AF-A0A443R9R9-F1
#
_entry.id   AF-A0A443R9R9-F1
#
_cell.length_a   1.000
_cell.length_b   1.000
_cell.length_c   1.000
_cell.angle_alpha   90.00
_cell.angle_beta   90.00
_cell.angle_gamma   90.00
#
_symmetry.space_group_name_H-M   'P 1'
#
loop_
_entity.id
_entity.type
_entity.pdbx_description
1 polymer ?
#
loop_
_entity_poly.entity_id
_entity_poly.type
_entity_poly.pdbx_seq_one_letter_code
_entity_poly.pdbx_strand_id
1 'polypeptide(L)'
;MEPSEHDIVISGISGRFPNSDSIEEFWFNLVNGNELYTADDRRWPVGHIGTPPFSGKIKELSKIDAQFFKMCEKEAQYLDPSHRILYEVVYEAIYDAGIQALN
;
A
#
# COMPACT_ATOMS: atom_id res chain seq x y z
N MET A 1 -27.90 -19.80 -9.54
CA MET A 1 -28.62 -18.64 -8.98
C MET A 1 -28.10 -17.45 -9.76
N GLU A 2 -28.97 -16.73 -10.45
CA GLU A 2 -28.55 -15.53 -11.20
C GLU A 2 -28.19 -14.40 -10.22
N PRO A 3 -27.15 -13.62 -10.49
CA PRO A 3 -26.76 -12.52 -9.63
C PRO A 3 -27.85 -11.44 -9.57
N SER A 4 -28.10 -10.90 -8.38
CA SER A 4 -29.06 -9.82 -8.15
C SER A 4 -28.40 -8.44 -8.26
N GLU A 5 -29.18 -7.39 -8.52
CA GLU A 5 -28.68 -6.00 -8.51
C GLU A 5 -28.15 -5.55 -7.13
N HIS A 6 -28.46 -6.30 -6.06
CA HIS A 6 -27.99 -6.02 -4.71
C HIS A 6 -26.80 -6.89 -4.29
N ASP A 7 -26.29 -7.72 -5.19
CA ASP A 7 -25.12 -8.54 -4.89
C ASP A 7 -23.88 -7.66 -4.77
N ILE A 8 -23.11 -7.89 -3.71
CA ILE A 8 -21.89 -7.15 -3.41
C ILE A 8 -20.70 -8.00 -3.86
N VAL A 9 -19.81 -7.40 -4.65
CA VAL A 9 -18.59 -8.03 -5.14
C VAL A 9 -17.36 -7.23 -4.75
N ILE A 10 -16.23 -7.93 -4.59
CA ILE A 10 -14.91 -7.29 -4.57
C ILE A 10 -14.45 -7.21 -6.02
N SER A 11 -14.52 -6.03 -6.62
CA SER A 11 -14.22 -5.84 -8.04
C SER A 11 -12.77 -5.49 -8.32
N GLY A 12 -12.02 -5.01 -7.33
CA GLY A 12 -10.60 -4.70 -7.49
C GLY A 12 -9.87 -4.61 -6.15
N ILE A 13 -8.56 -4.79 -6.19
CA ILE A 13 -7.68 -4.80 -5.03
C ILE A 13 -6.33 -4.16 -5.38
N SER A 14 -5.77 -3.40 -4.44
CA SER A 14 -4.36 -3.02 -4.46
C SER A 14 -3.88 -2.86 -3.02
N GLY A 15 -2.57 -2.76 -2.82
CA GLY A 15 -1.98 -2.52 -1.51
C GLY A 15 -0.46 -2.41 -1.52
N ARG A 16 0.05 -1.84 -0.42
CA ARG A 16 1.47 -1.88 -0.05
C ARG A 16 1.59 -2.72 1.21
N PHE A 17 2.53 -3.67 1.22
CA PHE A 17 2.72 -4.62 2.30
C PHE A 17 4.19 -4.64 2.76
N PRO A 18 4.51 -5.28 3.89
CA PRO A 18 5.89 -5.51 4.27
C PRO A 18 6.72 -6.08 3.11
N ASN A 19 7.80 -5.39 2.78
CA ASN A 19 8.70 -5.73 1.66
C ASN A 19 8.02 -6.01 0.31
N SER A 20 6.82 -5.46 0.06
CA SER A 20 6.09 -5.65 -1.20
C SER A 20 5.40 -4.36 -1.61
N ASP A 21 5.78 -3.81 -2.76
CA ASP A 21 5.23 -2.55 -3.28
C ASP A 21 3.95 -2.74 -4.11
N SER A 22 3.52 -4.00 -4.31
CA SER A 22 2.26 -4.32 -4.97
C SER A 22 1.66 -5.64 -4.47
N ILE A 23 0.42 -5.94 -4.89
CA ILE A 23 -0.24 -7.21 -4.61
C ILE A 23 0.47 -8.39 -5.30
N GLU A 24 1.12 -8.17 -6.44
CA GLU A 24 1.87 -9.19 -7.18
C GLU A 24 3.17 -9.54 -6.45
N GLU A 25 3.91 -8.53 -5.98
CA GLU A 25 5.08 -8.77 -5.14
C GLU A 25 4.70 -9.48 -3.85
N PHE A 26 3.59 -9.07 -3.24
CA PHE A 26 3.09 -9.69 -2.02
C PHE A 26 2.69 -11.14 -2.26
N TRP A 27 1.94 -11.41 -3.34
CA TRP A 27 1.56 -12.76 -3.74
C TRP A 27 2.77 -13.63 -4.00
N PHE A 28 3.76 -13.14 -4.76
CA PHE A 28 5.01 -13.83 -5.00
C PHE A 28 5.71 -14.21 -3.69
N ASN A 29 5.77 -13.31 -2.72
CA ASN A 29 6.37 -13.59 -1.42
C ASN A 29 5.59 -14.64 -0.63
N LEU A 30 4.26 -14.58 -0.63
CA LEU A 30 3.41 -15.54 0.05
C LEU A 30 3.57 -16.96 -0.50
N VAL A 31 3.49 -17.13 -1.83
CA VAL A 31 3.55 -18.47 -2.45
C VAL A 31 4.92 -19.13 -2.33
N ASN A 32 5.99 -18.33 -2.23
CA ASN A 32 7.35 -18.84 -2.02
C ASN A 32 7.73 -18.97 -0.54
N GLY A 33 6.88 -18.53 0.39
CA GLY A 33 7.18 -18.56 1.83
C GLY A 33 8.31 -17.63 2.23
N ASN A 34 8.47 -16.50 1.53
CA ASN A 34 9.51 -15.52 1.83
C ASN A 34 9.20 -14.79 3.15
N GLU A 35 10.23 -14.59 3.98
CA GLU A 35 10.12 -13.79 5.19
C GLU A 35 9.96 -12.29 4.85
N LEU A 36 8.90 -11.68 5.36
CA LEU A 36 8.56 -10.28 5.11
C LEU A 36 8.91 -9.37 6.30
N TYR A 37 9.20 -9.95 7.46
CA TYR A 37 9.63 -9.25 8.66
C TYR A 37 11.14 -9.13 8.66
N THR A 38 11.62 -7.95 9.02
CA THR A 38 13.06 -7.67 9.05
C THR A 38 13.46 -7.07 10.38
N ALA A 39 14.70 -7.33 10.79
CA ALA A 39 15.35 -6.63 11.88
C ALA A 39 16.28 -5.55 11.30
N ASP A 40 15.71 -4.37 11.06
CA ASP A 40 16.43 -3.22 10.51
C ASP A 40 15.90 -1.90 11.13
N ASP A 41 16.68 -0.83 10.94
CA ASP A 41 16.44 0.46 11.57
C ASP A 41 15.48 1.38 10.78
N ARG A 42 14.72 0.87 9.78
CA ARG A 42 13.87 1.70 8.87
C ARG A 42 12.77 2.50 9.58
N ARG A 43 12.48 2.23 10.85
CA ARG A 43 11.49 2.97 11.65
C ARG A 43 12.09 3.50 12.94
N TRP A 44 12.82 2.67 13.64
CA TRP A 44 13.56 2.99 14.85
C TRP A 44 14.74 2.02 14.97
N PRO A 45 15.79 2.36 15.74
CA PRO A 45 16.90 1.44 15.99
C PRO A 45 16.41 0.10 16.54
N VAL A 46 16.93 -1.02 16.05
CA VAL A 46 16.56 -2.36 16.52
C VAL A 46 16.69 -2.45 18.05
N GLY A 47 15.62 -2.92 18.72
CA GLY A 47 15.57 -3.01 20.18
C GLY A 47 15.24 -1.71 20.91
N HIS A 48 14.86 -0.64 20.19
CA HIS A 48 14.39 0.62 20.78
C HIS A 48 13.36 0.34 21.87
N ILE A 49 13.59 0.86 23.09
CA ILE A 49 12.73 0.68 24.28
C ILE A 49 12.33 -0.78 24.59
N GLY A 50 13.17 -1.76 24.22
CA GLY A 50 12.88 -3.18 24.42
C GLY A 50 11.86 -3.74 23.43
N THR A 51 11.60 -3.04 22.32
CA THR A 51 10.74 -3.57 21.25
C THR A 51 11.34 -4.83 20.62
N PRO A 52 10.50 -5.77 20.14
CA PRO A 52 10.97 -6.90 19.36
C PRO A 52 11.79 -6.44 18.14
N PRO A 53 12.88 -7.13 17.79
CA PRO A 53 13.75 -6.69 16.70
C PRO A 53 13.09 -6.82 15.33
N PHE A 54 12.12 -7.74 15.15
CA PHE A 54 11.47 -8.01 13.88
C PHE A 54 10.13 -7.28 13.75
N SER A 55 9.93 -6.62 12.62
CA SER A 55 8.65 -6.02 12.25
C SER A 55 8.43 -6.02 10.73
N GLY A 56 7.17 -6.11 10.30
CA GLY A 56 6.79 -5.92 8.91
C GLY A 56 6.78 -4.43 8.57
N LYS A 57 7.47 -4.02 7.52
CA LYS A 57 7.66 -2.61 7.16
C LYS A 57 7.47 -2.39 5.67
N ILE A 58 6.56 -1.48 5.32
CA ILE A 58 6.42 -0.97 3.95
C ILE A 58 7.75 -0.33 3.54
N LYS A 59 8.22 -0.62 2.31
CA LYS A 59 9.53 -0.20 1.81
C LYS A 59 9.66 1.32 1.79
N GLU A 60 8.67 2.00 1.23
CA GLU A 60 8.68 3.44 1.02
C GLU A 60 7.45 4.11 1.63
N LEU A 61 7.66 5.21 2.38
CA LEU A 61 6.59 5.99 3.02
C LEU A 61 6.56 7.45 2.56
N SER A 62 7.60 7.91 1.88
CA SER A 62 7.77 9.34 1.58
C SER A 62 7.15 9.78 0.25
N LYS A 63 6.89 8.83 -0.66
CA LYS A 63 6.48 9.10 -2.04
C LYS A 63 4.98 9.33 -2.19
N ILE A 64 4.66 10.22 -3.12
CA ILE A 64 3.33 10.40 -3.74
C ILE A 64 3.52 11.12 -5.07
N ASP A 65 2.76 10.75 -6.11
CA ASP A 65 2.63 11.57 -7.32
C ASP A 65 1.70 12.78 -7.07
N ALA A 66 2.24 13.83 -6.44
CA ALA A 66 1.47 15.02 -6.08
C ALA A 66 0.82 15.71 -7.30
N GLN A 67 1.51 15.72 -8.45
CA GLN A 67 0.99 16.36 -9.66
C GLN A 67 -0.22 15.60 -10.21
N PHE A 68 -0.14 14.28 -10.26
CA PHE A 68 -1.26 13.43 -10.68
C PHE A 68 -2.51 13.65 -9.82
N PHE A 69 -2.33 13.73 -8.50
CA PHE A 69 -3.42 14.01 -7.56
C PHE A 69 -3.79 15.49 -7.41
N LYS A 70 -3.28 16.36 -8.30
CA LYS A 70 -3.58 17.81 -8.31
C LYS A 70 -3.32 18.50 -6.96
N MET A 71 -2.26 18.05 -6.27
CA MET A 71 -1.85 18.52 -4.96
C MET A 71 -0.60 19.40 -5.07
N CYS A 72 -0.52 20.47 -4.27
CA CYS A 72 0.71 21.25 -4.19
C CYS A 72 1.83 20.43 -3.52
N GLU A 73 3.08 20.54 -3.98
CA GLU A 73 4.22 19.84 -3.38
C GLU A 73 4.34 20.09 -1.87
N LYS A 74 4.07 21.34 -1.44
CA LYS A 74 4.11 21.70 -0.02
C LYS A 74 3.04 20.95 0.78
N GLU A 75 1.84 20.81 0.25
CA GLU A 75 0.76 20.06 0.90
C GLU A 75 1.10 18.58 0.98
N ALA A 76 1.61 18.01 -0.11
CA ALA A 76 2.04 16.61 -0.17
C ALA A 76 3.09 16.29 0.90
N GLN A 77 4.02 17.21 1.19
CA GLN A 77 5.03 17.03 2.24
C GLN A 77 4.46 16.96 3.65
N TYR A 78 3.32 17.59 3.93
CA TYR A 78 2.66 17.56 5.24
C TYR A 78 1.56 16.49 5.35
N LEU A 79 1.21 15.82 4.25
CA LEU A 79 0.22 14.75 4.27
C LEU A 79 0.76 13.54 5.04
N ASP A 80 -0.08 12.91 5.87
CA ASP A 80 0.27 11.67 6.57
C ASP A 80 0.74 10.60 5.55
N PRO A 81 1.85 9.88 5.80
CA PRO A 81 2.34 8.83 4.90
C PRO A 81 1.29 7.77 4.53
N SER A 82 0.41 7.43 5.47
CA SER A 82 -0.66 6.45 5.25
C SER A 82 -1.69 6.96 4.25
N HIS A 83 -2.01 8.26 4.31
CA HIS A 83 -2.88 8.89 3.32
C HIS A 83 -2.21 8.97 1.96
N ARG A 84 -0.90 9.28 1.88
CA ARG A 84 -0.18 9.29 0.60
C ARG A 84 -0.29 7.95 -0.14
N ILE A 85 -0.04 6.86 0.59
CA ILE A 85 -0.17 5.50 0.07
C ILE A 85 -1.62 5.22 -0.32
N LEU A 86 -2.59 5.66 0.50
CA LEU A 86 -4.00 5.44 0.23
C LEU A 86 -4.45 6.09 -1.09
N TYR A 87 -3.97 7.28 -1.42
CA TYR A 87 -4.29 7.94 -2.71
C TYR A 87 -3.90 7.06 -3.90
N GLU A 88 -2.68 6.53 -3.90
CA GLU A 88 -2.18 5.66 -4.97
C GLU A 88 -2.93 4.32 -4.99
N VAL A 89 -3.04 3.65 -3.84
CA VAL A 89 -3.65 2.32 -3.74
C VAL A 89 -5.13 2.33 -4.11
N VAL A 90 -5.88 3.38 -3.77
CA VAL A 90 -7.28 3.49 -4.18
C VAL A 90 -7.39 3.66 -5.69
N TYR A 91 -6.53 4.49 -6.29
CA TYR A 91 -6.52 4.66 -7.74
C TYR A 91 -6.19 3.36 -8.45
N GLU A 92 -5.16 2.65 -8.00
CA GLU A 92 -4.76 1.34 -8.50
C GLU A 92 -5.86 0.30 -8.37
N ALA A 93 -6.57 0.26 -7.23
CA ALA A 93 -7.66 -0.69 -7.01
C ALA A 93 -8.87 -0.43 -7.93
N ILE A 94 -9.16 0.84 -8.24
CA ILE A 94 -10.21 1.17 -9.23
C ILE A 94 -9.77 0.74 -10.64
N TYR A 95 -8.49 0.94 -10.97
CA TYR A 95 -7.92 0.51 -12.25
C TYR A 95 -7.91 -1.02 -12.40
N ASP A 96 -7.54 -1.75 -11.34
CA ASP A 96 -7.61 -3.21 -11.27
C ASP A 96 -9.03 -3.73 -11.52
N ALA A 97 -10.05 -2.99 -11.06
CA ALA A 97 -11.45 -3.28 -11.36
C ALA A 97 -11.86 -3.05 -12.82
N GLY A 98 -10.95 -2.59 -13.69
CA GLY A 98 -11.24 -2.24 -15.08
C GLY A 98 -12.09 -0.98 -15.23
N ILE A 99 -12.13 -0.13 -14.20
CA ILE A 99 -12.95 1.09 -14.15
C ILE A 99 -12.03 2.31 -14.32
N GLN A 100 -12.50 3.31 -15.06
CA GLN A 100 -11.78 4.58 -15.20
C GLN A 100 -12.10 5.51 -14.01
N ALA A 101 -11.08 5.82 -13.20
CA ALA A 101 -11.24 6.58 -11.95
C ALA A 101 -11.24 8.12 -12.13
N LEU A 102 -10.61 8.64 -13.19
CA LEU A 102 -10.44 10.08 -13.42
C LEU A 102 -10.76 10.44 -14.87
N ASN A 103 -11.54 11.50 -15.05
CA ASN A 103 -11.74 12.23 -16.30
C ASN A 103 -10.93 13.53 -16.30
#